data_AF-A0A518HJS1-F1
#
_entry.id   AF-A0A518HJS1-F1
#
_cell.length_a   1.000
_cell.length_b   1.000
_cell.length_c   1.000
_cell.angle_alpha   90.00
_cell.angle_beta   90.00
_cell.angle_gamma   90.00
#
_symmetry.space_group_name_H-M   'P 1'
#
loop_
_entity.id
_entity.type
_entity.pdbx_description
1 polymer ?
#
loop_
_entity_poly.entity_id
_entity_poly.type
_entity_poly.pdbx_seq_one_letter_code
_entity_poly.pdbx_strand_id
1 'polypeptide(L)'
;MEHDWIVRAFSGSSPKRNILAAAHLRHMGADGMAHVPTLFEMCGDVLALRDPTPADYGFILSGMRSVGAVLNAYGYDSSEAMHKQIIDWTLDLSKNADNELRATAIWVLGEIGVPPHVVQERLVDILLGGLLKGDHEIATCRSIAFRMLARIDRESASRYLDSAACKEYITSMEHWLNQNAKRPEGNYDRGPELEAERVHSHLVDAFASNPSGARLLFLGPVLTVSWAIQG
;
A
#
# COMPACT_ATOMS: atom_id res chain seq x y z
N MET A 1 27.90 -3.85 5.06
CA MET A 1 27.97 -2.37 4.90
C MET A 1 26.58 -1.75 4.92
N GLU A 2 25.61 -2.25 4.13
CA GLU A 2 24.23 -1.73 4.11
C GLU A 2 23.47 -1.96 5.43
N HIS A 3 23.53 -3.17 5.99
CA HIS A 3 22.94 -3.46 7.31
C HIS A 3 23.48 -2.53 8.42
N ASP A 4 24.79 -2.28 8.45
CA ASP A 4 25.40 -1.40 9.46
C ASP A 4 24.93 0.06 9.33
N TRP A 5 24.64 0.52 8.11
CA TRP A 5 24.13 1.87 7.90
C TRP A 5 22.69 2.01 8.41
N ILE A 6 21.82 1.03 8.14
CA ILE A 6 20.44 1.02 8.63
C ILE A 6 20.41 1.02 10.15
N VAL A 7 21.19 0.14 10.78
CA VAL A 7 21.29 0.08 12.25
C VAL A 7 21.75 1.42 12.82
N ARG A 8 22.77 2.05 12.23
CA ARG A 8 23.23 3.37 12.65
C ARG A 8 22.19 4.47 12.41
N ALA A 9 21.41 4.38 11.35
CA ALA A 9 20.35 5.33 11.06
C ALA A 9 19.26 5.23 12.15
N PHE A 10 18.72 4.04 12.40
CA PHE A 10 17.69 3.79 13.41
C PHE A 10 18.14 4.04 14.86
N SER A 11 19.44 3.89 15.13
CA SER A 11 20.02 4.27 16.44
C SER A 11 20.14 5.80 16.63
N GLY A 12 19.93 6.58 15.58
CA GLY A 12 20.02 8.04 15.60
C GLY A 12 18.67 8.71 15.81
N SER A 13 18.69 9.94 16.32
CA SER A 13 17.50 10.78 16.54
C SER A 13 17.14 11.68 15.35
N SER A 14 17.60 11.36 14.13
CA SER A 14 17.38 12.20 12.94
C SER A 14 16.20 11.66 12.12
N PRO A 15 15.01 12.29 12.16
CA PRO A 15 13.84 11.78 11.45
C PRO A 15 14.07 11.65 9.95
N LYS A 16 14.81 12.58 9.35
CA LYS A 16 15.19 12.52 7.92
C LYS A 16 16.02 11.29 7.58
N ARG A 17 16.97 10.90 8.44
CA ARG A 17 17.76 9.67 8.22
C ARG A 17 16.90 8.43 8.41
N ASN A 18 15.99 8.45 9.38
CA ASN A 18 15.09 7.33 9.65
C ASN A 18 14.11 7.10 8.50
N ILE A 19 13.59 8.17 7.88
CA ILE A 19 12.77 8.08 6.66
C ILE A 19 13.57 7.42 5.53
N LEU A 20 14.78 7.89 5.27
CA LEU A 20 15.62 7.33 4.20
C LEU A 20 15.99 5.86 4.46
N ALA A 21 16.28 5.52 5.71
CA ALA A 21 16.58 4.14 6.11
C ALA A 21 15.36 3.23 5.96
N ALA A 22 14.16 3.67 6.36
CA ALA A 22 12.92 2.95 6.12
C ALA A 22 12.69 2.76 4.61
N ALA A 23 12.74 3.85 3.82
CA ALA A 23 12.55 3.78 2.38
C ALA A 23 13.54 2.84 1.68
N HIS A 24 14.80 2.80 2.14
CA HIS A 24 15.80 1.86 1.63
C HIS A 24 15.48 0.41 2.04
N LEU A 25 15.08 0.19 3.30
CA LEU A 25 14.72 -1.12 3.84
C LEU A 25 13.65 -1.82 3.01
N ARG A 26 12.64 -1.07 2.54
CA ARG A 26 11.60 -1.58 1.63
C ARG A 26 12.14 -2.32 0.40
N HIS A 27 13.31 -1.92 -0.10
CA HIS A 27 13.90 -2.48 -1.31
C HIS A 27 14.88 -3.64 -1.05
N MET A 28 15.11 -4.00 0.22
CA MET A 28 16.01 -5.10 0.59
C MET A 28 15.39 -6.49 0.43
N GLY A 29 14.08 -6.59 0.19
CA GLY A 29 13.39 -7.88 0.15
C GLY A 29 13.44 -8.60 1.51
N ALA A 30 13.57 -9.93 1.49
CA ALA A 30 13.54 -10.76 2.69
C ALA A 30 14.69 -10.46 3.67
N ASP A 31 15.85 -10.01 3.19
CA ASP A 31 17.01 -9.67 4.02
C ASP A 31 16.73 -8.50 4.97
N GLY A 32 15.71 -7.68 4.66
CA GLY A 32 15.25 -6.61 5.51
C GLY A 32 14.60 -7.08 6.82
N MET A 33 14.20 -8.36 6.93
CA MET A 33 13.43 -8.86 8.07
C MET A 33 14.17 -8.70 9.41
N ALA A 34 15.51 -8.75 9.37
CA ALA A 34 16.36 -8.50 10.55
C ALA A 34 16.16 -7.11 11.18
N HIS A 35 15.66 -6.13 10.42
CA HIS A 35 15.44 -4.75 10.87
C HIS A 35 13.97 -4.43 11.16
N VAL A 36 13.03 -5.31 10.78
CA VAL A 36 11.59 -5.11 10.96
C VAL A 36 11.21 -4.92 12.43
N PRO A 37 11.71 -5.71 13.41
CA PRO A 37 11.36 -5.51 14.81
C PRO A 37 11.69 -4.09 15.31
N THR A 38 12.90 -3.60 15.01
CA THR A 38 13.33 -2.25 15.40
C THR A 38 12.51 -1.17 14.71
N LEU A 39 12.27 -1.29 13.40
CA LEU A 39 11.46 -0.32 12.67
C LEU A 39 10.01 -0.29 13.18
N PHE A 40 9.43 -1.45 13.45
CA PHE A 40 8.07 -1.60 13.97
C PHE A 40 7.92 -0.95 15.36
N GLU A 41 8.87 -1.20 16.27
CA GLU A 41 8.92 -0.56 17.59
C GLU A 41 9.03 0.97 17.47
N MET A 42 9.96 1.47 16.65
CA MET A 42 10.11 2.91 16.42
C MET A 42 8.83 3.55 15.83
N CYS A 43 8.13 2.88 14.91
CA CYS A 43 6.85 3.38 14.40
C CYS A 43 5.80 3.44 15.52
N GLY A 44 5.77 2.45 16.41
CA GLY A 44 4.90 2.42 17.58
C GLY A 44 5.18 3.59 18.54
N ASP A 45 6.44 3.84 18.86
CA ASP A 45 6.87 4.95 19.73
C ASP A 45 6.42 6.30 19.18
N VAL A 46 6.60 6.50 17.87
CA VAL A 46 6.21 7.75 17.22
C VAL A 46 4.69 7.93 17.19
N LEU A 47 3.93 6.85 16.96
CA LEU A 47 2.46 6.88 17.03
C LEU A 47 1.92 7.17 18.44
N ALA A 48 2.70 6.85 19.48
CA ALA A 48 2.37 7.14 20.87
C ALA A 48 2.67 8.60 21.28
N LEU A 49 3.35 9.37 20.43
CA LEU A 49 3.61 10.79 20.69
C LEU A 49 2.30 11.58 20.67
N ARG A 50 2.16 12.49 21.62
CA ARG A 50 1.00 13.41 21.68
C ARG A 50 0.97 14.37 20.49
N ASP A 51 2.14 14.89 20.10
CA ASP A 51 2.30 15.93 19.10
C ASP A 51 3.46 15.56 18.13
N PRO A 52 3.25 14.58 17.21
CA PRO A 52 4.28 14.18 16.26
C PRO A 52 4.57 15.31 15.26
N THR A 53 5.85 15.50 14.93
CA THR A 53 6.25 16.47 13.91
C THR A 53 5.88 15.97 12.51
N PRO A 54 5.84 16.83 11.47
CA PRO A 54 5.66 16.37 10.09
C PRO A 54 6.71 15.35 9.64
N ALA A 55 7.93 15.42 10.19
CA ALA A 55 8.98 14.47 9.87
C ALA A 55 8.76 13.11 10.55
N ASP A 56 8.25 13.12 11.78
CA ASP A 56 7.81 11.92 12.50
C ASP A 56 6.68 11.22 11.74
N TYR A 57 5.73 12.01 11.23
CA TYR A 57 4.64 11.52 10.41
C TYR A 57 5.13 10.87 9.12
N GLY A 58 6.01 11.56 8.37
CA GLY A 58 6.64 10.99 7.17
C GLY A 58 7.44 9.71 7.46
N PHE A 59 8.06 9.61 8.64
CA PHE A 59 8.72 8.39 9.09
C PHE A 59 7.73 7.25 9.31
N ILE A 60 6.62 7.47 10.02
CA ILE A 60 5.59 6.44 10.22
C ILE A 60 5.08 5.93 8.87
N LEU A 61 4.71 6.82 7.96
CA LEU A 61 4.16 6.42 6.65
C LEU A 61 5.16 5.57 5.87
N SER A 62 6.43 5.98 5.84
CA SER A 62 7.49 5.21 5.18
C SER A 62 7.78 3.89 5.90
N GLY A 63 7.77 3.90 7.23
CA GLY A 63 8.07 2.74 8.07
C GLY A 63 7.02 1.64 7.91
N MET A 64 5.74 1.99 8.04
CA MET A 64 4.58 1.10 7.80
C MET A 64 4.69 0.37 6.45
N ARG A 65 4.90 1.16 5.40
CA ARG A 65 5.05 0.71 4.02
C ARG A 65 6.28 -0.18 3.80
N SER A 66 7.33 -0.01 4.60
CA SER A 66 8.55 -0.83 4.53
C SER A 66 8.37 -2.15 5.26
N VAL A 67 7.74 -2.12 6.44
CA VAL A 67 7.37 -3.33 7.19
C VAL A 67 6.49 -4.25 6.34
N GLY A 68 5.45 -3.72 5.68
CA GLY A 68 4.58 -4.51 4.80
C GLY A 68 5.32 -5.14 3.62
N ALA A 69 6.17 -4.37 2.93
CA ALA A 69 6.93 -4.85 1.79
C ALA A 69 7.96 -5.93 2.15
N VAL A 70 8.67 -5.75 3.27
CA VAL A 70 9.63 -6.74 3.77
C VAL A 70 8.91 -8.00 4.22
N LEU A 71 7.79 -7.88 4.94
CA LEU A 71 7.01 -9.03 5.37
C LEU A 71 6.49 -9.86 4.18
N ASN A 72 6.05 -9.20 3.10
CA ASN A 72 5.69 -9.90 1.87
C ASN A 72 6.88 -10.65 1.27
N ALA A 73 8.01 -9.97 1.12
CA ALA A 73 9.21 -10.58 0.53
C ALA A 73 9.76 -11.74 1.38
N TYR A 74 9.67 -11.65 2.70
CA TYR A 74 10.05 -12.70 3.63
C TYR A 74 9.08 -13.89 3.62
N GLY A 75 7.79 -13.60 3.41
CA GLY A 75 6.71 -14.57 3.49
C GLY A 75 6.02 -14.49 4.85
N TYR A 76 4.73 -14.14 4.83
CA TYR A 76 3.91 -14.16 6.04
C TYR A 76 3.80 -15.58 6.62
N ASP A 77 3.96 -15.68 7.94
CA ASP A 77 3.82 -16.92 8.71
C ASP A 77 2.91 -16.64 9.91
N SER A 78 1.78 -17.34 9.97
CA SER A 78 0.78 -17.19 11.04
C SER A 78 1.19 -17.83 12.36
N SER A 79 2.26 -18.63 12.39
CA SER A 79 2.84 -19.15 13.62
C SER A 79 3.65 -18.07 14.35
N GLU A 80 4.30 -17.17 13.60
CA GLU A 80 5.16 -16.10 14.11
C GLU A 80 4.36 -14.98 14.80
N ALA A 81 4.71 -14.68 16.05
CA ALA A 81 4.01 -13.69 16.86
C ALA A 81 4.15 -12.27 16.28
N MET A 82 5.35 -11.92 15.79
CA MET A 82 5.62 -10.62 15.19
C MET A 82 4.77 -10.39 13.93
N HIS A 83 4.61 -11.40 13.09
CA HIS A 83 3.80 -11.29 11.88
C HIS A 83 2.34 -11.01 12.21
N LYS A 84 1.78 -11.71 13.20
CA LYS A 84 0.42 -11.46 13.71
C LYS A 84 0.27 -10.04 14.25
N GLN A 85 1.23 -9.58 15.06
CA GLN A 85 1.24 -8.21 15.59
C GLN A 85 1.26 -7.15 14.49
N ILE A 86 2.04 -7.34 13.42
CA ILE A 86 2.08 -6.43 12.27
C ILE A 86 0.72 -6.40 11.55
N ILE A 87 0.07 -7.55 11.37
CA ILE A 87 -1.28 -7.61 10.79
C ILE A 87 -2.28 -6.86 11.68
N ASP A 88 -2.34 -7.19 12.96
CA ASP A 88 -3.29 -6.58 13.90
C ASP A 88 -3.11 -5.05 13.96
N TRP A 89 -1.86 -4.59 14.05
CA TRP A 89 -1.51 -3.18 14.02
C TRP A 89 -1.97 -2.50 12.73
N THR A 90 -1.76 -3.14 11.58
CA THR A 90 -2.19 -2.60 10.27
C THR A 90 -3.72 -2.56 10.16
N LEU A 91 -4.40 -3.60 10.63
CA LEU A 91 -5.87 -3.67 10.66
C LEU A 91 -6.46 -2.55 11.54
N ASP A 92 -5.84 -2.26 12.68
CA ASP A 92 -6.30 -1.18 13.55
C ASP A 92 -6.02 0.21 12.98
N LEU A 93 -4.84 0.41 12.39
CA LEU A 93 -4.54 1.66 11.68
C LEU A 93 -5.46 1.89 10.47
N SER A 94 -5.95 0.84 9.82
CA SER A 94 -6.95 0.96 8.75
C SER A 94 -8.32 1.50 9.23
N LYS A 95 -8.51 1.65 10.55
CA LYS A 95 -9.69 2.26 11.19
C LYS A 95 -9.39 3.64 11.79
N ASN A 96 -8.15 4.12 11.66
CA ASN A 96 -7.72 5.37 12.28
C ASN A 96 -8.56 6.55 11.78
N ALA A 97 -8.81 7.54 12.64
CA ALA A 97 -9.54 8.76 12.28
C ALA A 97 -8.74 9.62 11.29
N ASP A 98 -7.42 9.61 11.41
CA ASP A 98 -6.49 10.23 10.48
C ASP A 98 -6.54 9.52 9.13
N ASN A 99 -6.86 10.29 8.08
CA ASN A 99 -7.03 9.76 6.74
C ASN A 99 -5.72 9.28 6.10
N GLU A 100 -4.58 9.94 6.35
CA GLU A 100 -3.32 9.55 5.72
C GLU A 100 -2.77 8.26 6.36
N LEU A 101 -2.85 8.12 7.69
CA LEU A 101 -2.54 6.86 8.38
C LEU A 101 -3.46 5.73 7.92
N ARG A 102 -4.77 6.00 7.83
CA ARG A 102 -5.77 5.02 7.39
C ARG A 102 -5.51 4.56 5.96
N ALA A 103 -5.35 5.50 5.02
CA ALA A 103 -5.06 5.19 3.63
C ALA A 103 -3.75 4.38 3.51
N THR A 104 -2.71 4.78 4.26
CA THR A 104 -1.43 4.08 4.26
C THR A 104 -1.55 2.66 4.82
N ALA A 105 -2.33 2.45 5.88
CA ALA A 105 -2.60 1.12 6.41
C ALA A 105 -3.32 0.23 5.38
N ILE A 106 -4.33 0.75 4.68
CA ILE A 106 -5.03 0.02 3.62
C ILE A 106 -4.06 -0.40 2.52
N TRP A 107 -3.14 0.49 2.13
CA TRP A 107 -2.06 0.15 1.21
C TRP A 107 -1.17 -0.98 1.73
N VAL A 108 -0.78 -0.93 3.00
CA VAL A 108 0.05 -1.96 3.62
C VAL A 108 -0.65 -3.32 3.61
N LEU A 109 -1.97 -3.37 3.84
CA LEU A 109 -2.76 -4.61 3.75
C LEU A 109 -2.60 -5.30 2.37
N GLY A 110 -2.55 -4.53 1.28
CA GLY A 110 -2.28 -5.08 -0.06
C GLY A 110 -0.80 -5.31 -0.36
N GLU A 111 0.11 -4.62 0.33
CA GLU A 111 1.55 -4.81 0.18
C GLU A 111 2.08 -6.05 0.88
N ILE A 112 1.44 -6.51 1.97
CA ILE A 112 1.85 -7.70 2.71
C ILE A 112 1.73 -8.99 1.87
N GLY A 113 1.05 -8.96 0.72
CA GLY A 113 1.01 -10.07 -0.22
C GLY A 113 -0.20 -10.97 0.03
N VAL A 114 -0.01 -12.29 0.13
CA VAL A 114 -1.08 -13.24 0.48
C VAL A 114 -1.25 -13.24 2.00
N PRO A 115 -2.20 -12.47 2.56
CA PRO A 115 -2.32 -12.31 3.99
C PRO A 115 -3.33 -13.34 4.53
N PRO A 116 -3.50 -13.44 5.87
CA PRO A 116 -4.61 -14.21 6.42
C PRO A 116 -5.96 -13.67 5.90
N HIS A 117 -6.99 -14.54 5.85
CA HIS A 117 -8.33 -14.23 5.34
C HIS A 117 -8.91 -12.91 5.89
N VAL A 118 -8.61 -12.57 7.14
CA VAL A 118 -9.02 -11.32 7.81
C VAL A 118 -8.62 -10.05 7.05
N VAL A 119 -7.52 -10.06 6.29
CA VAL A 119 -7.12 -8.91 5.48
C VAL A 119 -8.03 -8.74 4.27
N GLN A 120 -8.40 -9.84 3.61
CA GLN A 120 -9.36 -9.79 2.51
C GLN A 120 -10.73 -9.30 3.02
N GLU A 121 -11.22 -9.85 4.13
CA GLU A 121 -12.46 -9.38 4.78
C GLU A 121 -12.40 -7.89 5.07
N ARG A 122 -11.29 -7.40 5.64
CA ARG A 122 -11.14 -5.98 5.93
C ARG A 122 -11.16 -5.11 4.68
N LEU A 123 -10.50 -5.52 3.60
CA LEU A 123 -10.52 -4.78 2.33
C LEU A 123 -11.91 -4.76 1.71
N VAL A 124 -12.65 -5.88 1.80
CA VAL A 124 -14.05 -5.99 1.37
C VAL A 124 -14.96 -5.08 2.20
N ASP A 125 -14.78 -5.03 3.52
CA ASP A 125 -15.55 -4.14 4.39
C ASP A 125 -15.34 -2.67 4.02
N ILE A 126 -14.09 -2.26 3.76
CA ILE A 126 -13.76 -0.88 3.39
C ILE A 126 -14.30 -0.54 2.00
N LEU A 127 -14.13 -1.42 1.01
CA LEU A 127 -14.57 -1.13 -0.37
C LEU A 127 -16.10 -1.03 -0.49
N LEU A 128 -16.84 -1.78 0.33
CA LEU A 128 -18.31 -1.72 0.40
C LEU A 128 -18.82 -0.57 1.28
N GLY A 129 -17.92 0.07 2.02
CA GLY A 129 -18.22 1.19 2.89
C GLY A 129 -18.64 2.48 2.16
N GLY A 130 -19.22 3.38 2.94
CA GLY A 130 -19.46 4.76 2.51
C GLY A 130 -18.17 5.59 2.49
N LEU A 131 -18.27 6.80 1.93
CA LEU A 131 -17.18 7.77 2.03
C LEU A 131 -16.93 8.13 3.49
N LEU A 132 -15.66 8.19 3.87
CA LEU A 132 -15.24 8.58 5.20
C LEU A 132 -14.95 10.08 5.25
N LYS A 133 -15.08 10.66 6.45
CA LYS A 133 -14.66 12.04 6.66
C LYS A 133 -13.16 12.17 6.39
N GLY A 134 -12.80 13.12 5.53
CA GLY A 134 -11.42 13.37 5.14
C GLY A 134 -10.93 12.51 3.98
N ASP A 135 -11.79 11.68 3.36
CA ASP A 135 -11.43 11.03 2.09
C ASP A 135 -11.01 12.07 1.05
N HIS A 136 -9.96 11.75 0.30
CA HIS A 136 -9.50 12.59 -0.80
C HIS A 136 -10.51 12.57 -1.95
N GLU A 137 -10.71 13.71 -2.62
CA GLU A 137 -11.68 13.86 -3.71
C GLU A 137 -11.41 12.94 -4.91
N ILE A 138 -10.14 12.58 -5.11
CA ILE A 138 -9.71 11.68 -6.19
C ILE A 138 -9.56 10.24 -5.67
N ALA A 139 -8.81 10.02 -4.61
CA ALA A 139 -8.43 8.68 -4.14
C ALA A 139 -8.98 8.40 -2.74
N THR A 140 -10.22 7.89 -2.71
CA THR A 140 -10.93 7.54 -1.47
C THR A 140 -10.34 6.29 -0.81
N CYS A 141 -10.55 6.10 0.49
CA CYS A 141 -10.14 4.86 1.16
C CYS A 141 -10.75 3.60 0.52
N ARG A 142 -12.00 3.67 0.05
CA ARG A 142 -12.67 2.54 -0.62
C ARG A 142 -12.07 2.22 -1.98
N SER A 143 -11.68 3.24 -2.76
CA SER A 143 -10.99 3.02 -4.04
C SER A 143 -9.61 2.38 -3.84
N ILE A 144 -8.88 2.79 -2.80
CA ILE A 144 -7.61 2.18 -2.41
C ILE A 144 -7.84 0.72 -1.99
N ALA A 145 -8.88 0.44 -1.21
CA ALA A 145 -9.21 -0.92 -0.78
C ALA A 145 -9.54 -1.84 -1.96
N PHE A 146 -10.31 -1.37 -2.95
CA PHE A 146 -10.56 -2.11 -4.18
C PHE A 146 -9.25 -2.44 -4.92
N ARG A 147 -8.38 -1.45 -5.10
CA ARG A 147 -7.06 -1.63 -5.73
C ARG A 147 -6.22 -2.67 -4.98
N MET A 148 -6.19 -2.61 -3.65
CA MET A 148 -5.42 -3.53 -2.82
C MET A 148 -6.00 -4.94 -2.83
N LEU A 149 -7.34 -5.08 -2.87
CA LEU A 149 -7.97 -6.39 -3.05
C LEU A 149 -7.60 -6.98 -4.42
N ALA A 150 -7.68 -6.19 -5.50
CA ALA A 150 -7.28 -6.63 -6.84
C ALA A 150 -5.79 -7.02 -6.91
N ARG A 151 -4.94 -6.46 -6.05
CA ARG A 151 -3.52 -6.83 -5.96
C ARG A 151 -3.33 -8.21 -5.32
N ILE A 152 -4.07 -8.54 -4.26
CA ILE A 152 -3.86 -9.77 -3.48
C ILE A 152 -4.76 -10.93 -3.92
N ASP A 153 -5.96 -10.64 -4.42
CA ASP A 153 -6.94 -11.61 -4.89
C ASP A 153 -7.86 -10.98 -5.97
N ARG A 154 -7.46 -11.20 -7.22
CA ARG A 154 -8.17 -10.68 -8.41
C ARG A 154 -9.54 -11.30 -8.61
N GLU A 155 -9.69 -12.58 -8.27
CA GLU A 155 -10.97 -13.28 -8.43
C GLU A 155 -12.00 -12.74 -7.43
N SER A 156 -11.57 -12.45 -6.21
CA SER A 156 -12.43 -11.77 -5.24
C SER A 156 -12.74 -10.34 -5.68
N ALA A 157 -11.75 -9.58 -6.16
CA ALA A 157 -11.96 -8.20 -6.63
C ALA A 157 -12.95 -8.09 -7.79
N SER A 158 -12.96 -9.04 -8.74
CA SER A 158 -13.85 -9.00 -9.91
C SER A 158 -15.34 -9.07 -9.55
N ARG A 159 -15.67 -9.49 -8.32
CA ARG A 159 -17.05 -9.49 -7.81
C ARG A 159 -17.56 -8.08 -7.48
N TYR A 160 -16.69 -7.08 -7.47
CA TYR A 160 -16.99 -5.71 -7.04
C TYR A 160 -16.79 -4.66 -8.13
N LEU A 161 -16.81 -5.06 -9.41
CA LEU A 161 -16.59 -4.14 -10.53
C LEU A 161 -17.66 -3.07 -10.65
N ASP A 162 -18.90 -3.39 -10.30
CA ASP A 162 -20.02 -2.44 -10.32
C ASP A 162 -20.04 -1.50 -9.09
N SER A 163 -19.15 -1.71 -8.13
CA SER A 163 -19.09 -0.93 -6.88
C SER A 163 -18.68 0.52 -7.12
N ALA A 164 -19.05 1.40 -6.20
CA ALA A 164 -18.56 2.78 -6.20
C ALA A 164 -17.03 2.84 -6.06
N ALA A 165 -16.43 1.94 -5.29
CA ALA A 165 -14.99 1.85 -5.10
C ALA A 165 -14.23 1.60 -6.41
N CYS A 166 -14.72 0.67 -7.25
CA CYS A 166 -14.14 0.42 -8.58
C CYS A 166 -14.21 1.66 -9.47
N LYS A 167 -15.38 2.32 -9.54
CA LYS A 167 -15.59 3.53 -10.36
C LYS A 167 -14.69 4.69 -9.94
N GLU A 168 -14.51 4.87 -8.63
CA GLU A 168 -13.58 5.87 -8.08
C GLU A 168 -12.12 5.53 -8.39
N TYR A 169 -11.77 4.25 -8.32
CA TYR A 169 -10.43 3.80 -8.69
C TYR A 169 -10.15 4.07 -10.17
N ILE A 170 -11.08 3.76 -11.07
CA ILE A 170 -10.96 4.08 -12.51
C ILE A 170 -10.81 5.59 -12.71
N THR A 171 -11.66 6.39 -12.06
CA THR A 171 -11.58 7.86 -12.11
C THR A 171 -10.20 8.37 -11.64
N SER A 172 -9.65 7.78 -10.57
CA SER A 172 -8.31 8.11 -10.07
C SER A 172 -7.24 7.81 -11.12
N MET A 173 -7.30 6.64 -11.75
CA MET A 173 -6.35 6.23 -12.78
C MET A 173 -6.38 7.16 -13.99
N GLU A 174 -7.57 7.51 -14.47
CA GLU A 174 -7.74 8.48 -15.55
C GLU A 174 -7.20 9.86 -15.18
N HIS A 175 -7.48 10.32 -13.96
CA HIS A 175 -6.92 11.59 -13.45
C HIS A 175 -5.39 11.57 -13.48
N TRP A 176 -4.75 10.53 -12.94
CA TRP A 176 -3.29 10.45 -12.88
C TRP A 176 -2.65 10.32 -14.25
N LEU A 177 -3.25 9.57 -15.18
CA LEU A 177 -2.78 9.51 -16.58
C LEU A 177 -2.84 10.89 -17.25
N ASN A 178 -3.93 11.62 -17.05
CA ASN A 178 -4.09 12.98 -17.59
C ASN A 178 -3.09 13.96 -16.99
N GLN A 179 -2.77 13.86 -15.71
CA GLN A 179 -1.73 14.69 -15.07
C GLN A 179 -0.33 14.32 -15.59
N ASN A 180 -0.03 13.02 -15.71
CA ASN A 180 1.26 12.57 -16.22
C ASN A 180 1.50 13.01 -17.68
N ALA A 181 0.44 13.09 -18.49
CA ALA A 181 0.51 13.62 -19.86
C ALA A 181 0.85 15.13 -19.91
N LYS A 182 0.54 15.88 -18.85
CA LYS A 182 0.81 17.33 -18.73
C LYS A 182 2.14 17.65 -18.04
N ARG A 183 2.93 16.62 -17.69
CA ARG A 183 4.19 16.82 -16.95
C ARG A 183 5.18 17.70 -17.73
N PRO A 184 6.02 18.49 -17.05
CA PRO A 184 7.08 19.23 -17.73
C PRO A 184 8.15 18.28 -18.29
N GLU A 185 8.77 18.68 -19.40
CA GLU A 185 9.86 17.93 -20.03
C GLU A 185 11.03 17.71 -19.06
N GLY A 186 11.68 16.54 -19.12
CA GLY A 186 12.76 16.17 -18.19
C GLY A 186 12.29 15.60 -16.84
N ASN A 187 10.98 15.53 -16.57
CA ASN A 187 10.44 14.81 -15.41
C ASN A 187 10.20 13.34 -15.75
N TYR A 188 10.33 12.48 -14.73
CA TYR A 188 10.10 11.03 -14.85
C TYR A 188 8.70 10.74 -15.42
N ASP A 189 8.65 9.95 -16.48
CA ASP A 189 7.40 9.54 -17.11
C ASP A 189 6.80 8.34 -16.38
N ARG A 190 5.67 8.54 -15.70
CA ARG A 190 4.91 7.46 -15.03
C ARG A 190 3.86 6.80 -15.93
N GLY A 191 3.78 7.23 -17.19
CA GLY A 191 2.78 6.78 -18.15
C GLY A 191 2.78 5.27 -18.33
N PRO A 192 3.96 4.62 -18.54
CA PRO A 192 4.02 3.17 -18.70
C PRO A 192 3.45 2.40 -17.49
N GLU A 193 3.74 2.82 -16.26
CA GLU A 193 3.26 2.14 -15.05
C GLU A 193 1.77 2.35 -14.83
N LEU A 194 1.30 3.59 -15.01
CA LEU A 194 -0.12 3.92 -14.91
C LEU A 194 -0.94 3.21 -15.99
N GLU A 195 -0.38 3.06 -17.20
CA GLU A 195 -1.04 2.37 -18.30
C GLU A 195 -1.08 0.85 -18.07
N ALA A 196 0.01 0.26 -17.57
CA ALA A 196 0.01 -1.15 -17.17
C ALA A 196 -1.07 -1.43 -16.12
N GLU A 197 -1.26 -0.51 -15.18
CA GLU A 197 -2.28 -0.59 -14.14
C GLU A 197 -3.70 -0.32 -14.66
N ARG A 198 -3.88 0.56 -15.66
CA ARG A 198 -5.17 0.78 -16.34
C ARG A 198 -5.58 -0.39 -17.23
N VAL A 199 -4.67 -0.92 -18.04
CA VAL A 199 -4.94 -2.13 -18.84
C VAL A 199 -5.34 -3.27 -17.91
N HIS A 200 -4.72 -3.34 -16.73
CA HIS A 200 -5.12 -4.29 -15.70
C HIS A 200 -6.57 -4.08 -15.24
N SER A 201 -7.01 -2.85 -14.96
CA SER A 201 -8.39 -2.57 -14.56
C SER A 201 -9.42 -2.83 -15.67
N HIS A 202 -9.12 -2.45 -16.92
CA HIS A 202 -10.00 -2.69 -18.07
C HIS A 202 -10.10 -4.17 -18.45
N LEU A 203 -9.06 -4.97 -18.21
CA LEU A 203 -9.16 -6.42 -18.36
C LEU A 203 -10.20 -6.98 -17.38
N VAL A 204 -10.30 -6.45 -16.15
CA VAL A 204 -11.32 -6.89 -15.19
C VAL A 204 -12.76 -6.59 -15.70
N ASP A 205 -12.97 -5.44 -16.35
CA ASP A 205 -14.26 -5.11 -17.02
C ASP A 205 -14.55 -6.01 -18.24
N ALA A 206 -13.54 -6.36 -19.03
CA ALA A 206 -13.66 -7.29 -20.16
C ALA A 206 -13.97 -8.73 -19.70
N PHE A 207 -13.48 -9.14 -18.53
CA PHE A 207 -13.77 -10.46 -17.95
C PHE A 207 -15.18 -10.56 -17.36
N ALA A 208 -15.76 -9.47 -16.84
CA ALA A 208 -17.15 -9.43 -16.40
C ALA A 208 -18.16 -9.56 -17.55
N SER A 209 -17.76 -9.15 -18.75
CA SER A 209 -18.60 -9.21 -19.96
C SER A 209 -18.46 -10.51 -20.74
N ASN A 210 -17.50 -11.41 -20.41
CA ASN A 210 -17.36 -12.73 -21.03
C ASN A 210 -16.67 -13.79 -20.13
N PRO A 211 -17.41 -14.48 -19.23
CA PRO A 211 -16.85 -15.38 -18.23
C PRO A 211 -16.16 -16.65 -18.78
N SER A 212 -16.48 -17.06 -20.01
CA SER A 212 -16.01 -18.31 -20.63
C SER A 212 -14.66 -18.18 -21.36
N GLY A 213 -14.14 -16.96 -21.53
CA GLY A 213 -12.83 -16.69 -22.15
C GLY A 213 -11.64 -16.67 -21.19
N ALA A 214 -11.87 -16.82 -19.88
CA ALA A 214 -10.93 -16.49 -18.81
C ALA A 214 -9.74 -17.47 -18.59
N ARG A 215 -9.39 -18.29 -19.59
CA ARG A 215 -8.19 -19.13 -19.53
C ARG A 215 -7.18 -18.60 -20.52
N LEU A 216 -6.06 -18.13 -20.00
CA LEU A 216 -4.85 -17.62 -20.69
C LEU A 216 -4.75 -16.09 -20.69
N LEU A 217 -4.07 -15.58 -19.67
CA LEU A 217 -2.98 -14.57 -19.73
C LEU A 217 -2.61 -14.21 -18.28
N PHE A 218 -2.12 -15.22 -17.54
CA PHE A 218 -1.51 -15.02 -16.23
C PHE A 218 -0.02 -15.15 -16.42
N LEU A 219 0.73 -14.04 -16.33
CA LEU A 219 2.17 -13.91 -16.01
C LEU A 219 2.64 -12.50 -16.40
N GLY A 220 2.99 -11.64 -15.42
CA GLY A 220 3.61 -10.34 -15.65
C GLY A 220 3.60 -9.42 -14.42
N PRO A 221 4.67 -8.66 -14.14
CA PRO A 221 5.13 -8.38 -12.77
C PRO A 221 4.35 -7.28 -12.06
N VAL A 222 4.26 -7.44 -10.75
CA VAL A 222 3.74 -6.48 -9.79
C VAL A 222 4.72 -5.31 -9.68
N LEU A 223 4.48 -4.24 -10.42
CA LEU A 223 5.19 -2.97 -10.21
C LEU A 223 4.57 -2.26 -9.00
N THR A 224 5.29 -2.24 -7.89
CA THR A 224 4.94 -1.54 -6.66
C THR A 224 5.28 -0.06 -6.82
N VAL A 225 4.34 0.77 -7.28
CA VAL A 225 4.53 2.23 -7.32
C VAL A 225 4.01 2.81 -6.00
N SER A 226 4.94 3.20 -5.14
CA SER A 226 4.67 4.01 -3.96
C SER A 226 4.40 5.47 -4.38
N TRP A 227 3.58 6.17 -3.59
CA TRP A 227 3.37 7.63 -3.54
C TRP A 227 2.23 8.21 -4.40
N ALA A 228 1.10 8.47 -3.73
CA ALA A 228 0.02 9.37 -4.15
C ALA A 228 -0.54 10.13 -2.92
N ILE A 229 0.23 11.03 -2.30
CA ILE A 229 -0.29 12.13 -1.43
C ILE A 229 0.54 13.45 -1.64
N GLN A 230 1.34 13.55 -2.70
CA GLN A 230 2.00 14.82 -3.04
C GLN A 230 1.80 15.09 -4.53
N GLY A 231 0.68 15.76 -4.81
CA GLY A 231 0.26 16.30 -6.09
C GLY A 231 -0.94 17.19 -5.85
#